data_AF-C4Z5Y0-F1
#
_entry.id   AF-C4Z5Y0-F1
#
_cell.length_a   1.000
_cell.length_b   1.000
_cell.length_c   1.000
_cell.angle_alpha   90.00
_cell.angle_beta   90.00
_cell.angle_gamma   90.00
#
_symmetry.space_group_name_H-M   'P 1'
#
loop_
_entity.id
_entity.type
_entity.pdbx_description
1 polymer ?
#
loop_
_entity_poly.entity_id
_entity_poly.type
_entity_poly.pdbx_seq_one_letter_code
_entity_poly.pdbx_strand_id
1 'polypeptide(L)'
;MDLIERVESYKVLFKECKALEPVSMALANGYKSATPLQRLEIIRELDTELAEVYSVEIPVITAWVRDDNYVHSTKEIFLGEPSLEGFLHQFRHHLQNKAREPQYKYLLVENDPKADYRIPYKDCVYRMYGEDDARAWARMVIELAS
;
A
#
# COMPACT_ATOMS: atom_id res chain seq x y z
N MET A 1 6.85 4.04 -18.74
CA MET A 1 7.81 3.86 -17.64
C MET A 1 7.65 2.44 -17.16
N ASP A 2 8.73 1.67 -17.05
CA ASP A 2 8.63 0.33 -16.48
C ASP A 2 8.45 0.39 -14.94
N LEU A 3 8.19 -0.75 -14.32
CA LEU A 3 7.95 -0.81 -12.87
C LEU A 3 9.20 -0.40 -12.06
N ILE A 4 10.41 -0.72 -12.54
CA ILE A 4 11.66 -0.46 -11.83
C ILE A 4 11.98 1.04 -11.87
N GLU A 5 11.90 1.65 -13.05
CA GLU A 5 12.02 3.10 -13.25
C GLU A 5 11.05 3.88 -12.34
N ARG A 6 9.83 3.36 -12.17
CA ARG A 6 8.82 3.96 -11.31
C ARG A 6 9.15 3.83 -9.83
N VAL A 7 9.64 2.66 -9.39
CA VAL A 7 10.11 2.45 -8.01
C VAL A 7 11.24 3.41 -7.66
N GLU A 8 12.24 3.53 -8.53
CA GLU A 8 13.37 4.46 -8.33
C GLU A 8 12.88 5.92 -8.28
N SER A 9 11.92 6.29 -9.14
CA SER A 9 11.30 7.61 -9.09
C SER A 9 10.57 7.85 -7.76
N TYR A 10 9.86 6.84 -7.24
CA TYR A 10 9.11 6.93 -5.99
C TYR A 10 10.02 7.04 -4.77
N LYS A 11 11.20 6.41 -4.77
CA LYS A 11 12.20 6.59 -3.69
C LYS A 11 12.65 8.05 -3.54
N VAL A 12 12.72 8.78 -4.66
CA VAL A 12 13.08 10.21 -4.65
C VAL A 12 11.89 11.08 -4.25
N LEU A 13 10.70 10.79 -4.79
CA LEU A 13 9.48 11.59 -4.59
C LEU A 13 8.86 11.40 -3.20
N PHE A 14 8.90 10.18 -2.66
CA PHE A 14 8.28 9.79 -1.40
C PHE A 14 9.34 9.37 -0.38
N LYS A 15 10.41 10.16 -0.27
CA LYS A 15 11.52 9.90 0.65
C LYS A 15 11.08 9.79 2.12
N GLU A 16 10.08 10.58 2.49
CA GLU A 16 9.44 10.57 3.81
C GLU A 16 8.05 9.92 3.73
N CYS A 17 7.96 8.78 3.05
CA CYS A 17 6.71 8.02 2.95
C CYS A 17 6.24 7.58 4.33
N LYS A 18 4.99 7.89 4.67
CA LYS A 18 4.46 7.65 6.01
C LYS A 18 4.33 6.17 6.35
N ALA A 19 4.25 5.30 5.34
CA ALA A 19 4.19 3.85 5.54
C ALA A 19 5.54 3.22 5.95
N LEU A 20 6.66 3.94 5.87
CA LEU A 20 7.98 3.37 6.15
C LEU A 20 8.15 2.95 7.61
N GLU A 21 7.70 3.78 8.55
CA GLU A 21 7.81 3.48 9.98
C GLU A 21 6.95 2.27 10.38
N PRO A 22 5.63 2.21 10.08
CA PRO A 22 4.79 1.04 10.36
C PRO A 22 5.34 -0.25 9.73
N VAL A 23 5.77 -0.20 8.47
CA VAL A 23 6.28 -1.39 7.79
C VAL A 23 7.62 -1.85 8.38
N SER A 24 8.49 -0.92 8.77
CA SER A 24 9.75 -1.25 9.45
C SER A 24 9.49 -1.93 10.80
N MET A 25 8.50 -1.45 11.56
CA MET A 25 8.07 -2.07 12.82
C MET A 25 7.52 -3.48 12.59
N ALA A 26 6.67 -3.67 11.59
CA ALA A 26 6.15 -4.99 11.23
C ALA A 26 7.29 -5.98 10.88
N LEU A 27 8.30 -5.52 10.14
CA LEU A 27 9.49 -6.32 9.84
C LEU A 27 10.32 -6.64 11.09
N ALA A 28 10.52 -5.67 11.98
CA ALA A 28 11.23 -5.83 13.25
C ALA A 28 10.51 -6.80 14.21
N ASN A 29 9.18 -6.86 14.16
CA ASN A 29 8.35 -7.82 14.90
C ASN A 29 8.47 -9.26 14.37
N GLY A 30 9.42 -9.52 13.47
CA GLY A 30 9.78 -10.87 13.05
C GLY A 30 8.90 -11.43 11.94
N TYR A 31 8.22 -10.58 11.16
CA TYR A 31 7.37 -10.97 10.03
C TYR A 31 8.04 -12.00 9.11
N LYS A 32 9.34 -11.82 8.81
CA LYS A 32 10.12 -12.72 7.95
C LYS A 32 10.18 -14.16 8.50
N SER A 33 10.37 -14.31 9.80
CA SER A 33 10.47 -15.61 10.51
C SER A 33 9.13 -16.15 11.05
N ALA A 34 8.06 -15.38 10.98
CA ALA A 34 6.76 -15.72 11.52
C ALA A 34 6.04 -16.85 10.75
N THR A 35 5.23 -17.63 11.45
CA THR A 35 4.29 -18.59 10.83
C THR A 35 3.17 -17.83 10.07
N PRO A 36 2.46 -18.47 9.12
CA PRO A 36 1.38 -17.81 8.37
C PRO A 36 0.32 -17.13 9.27
N LEU A 37 -0.07 -17.78 10.38
CA LEU A 37 -1.01 -17.20 11.34
C LEU A 37 -0.43 -15.95 12.03
N GLN A 38 0.82 -16.01 12.48
CA GLN A 38 1.49 -14.86 13.09
C GLN A 38 1.69 -13.71 12.08
N ARG A 39 1.98 -14.02 10.81
CA ARG A 39 2.05 -13.01 9.74
C ARG A 39 0.72 -12.29 9.55
N LEU A 40 -0.40 -13.01 9.64
CA LEU A 40 -1.72 -12.38 9.56
C LEU A 40 -1.97 -11.42 10.71
N GLU A 41 -1.61 -11.78 11.95
CA GLU A 41 -1.78 -10.86 13.09
C GLU A 41 -0.89 -9.62 12.95
N ILE A 42 0.37 -9.79 12.52
CA ILE A 42 1.27 -8.64 12.23
C ILE A 42 0.68 -7.76 11.12
N ILE A 43 0.11 -8.35 10.07
CA ILE A 43 -0.54 -7.59 8.99
C ILE A 43 -1.77 -6.83 9.49
N ARG A 44 -2.57 -7.39 10.41
CA ARG A 44 -3.73 -6.70 11.00
C ARG A 44 -3.32 -5.53 11.88
N GLU A 45 -2.24 -5.69 12.65
CA GLU A 45 -1.65 -4.58 13.41
C GLU A 45 -1.16 -3.48 12.45
N LEU A 46 -0.40 -3.87 11.43
CA LEU A 46 0.09 -2.95 10.39
C LEU A 46 -1.06 -2.22 9.67
N ASP A 47 -2.16 -2.89 9.39
CA ASP A 47 -3.33 -2.31 8.74
C ASP A 47 -3.98 -1.22 9.61
N THR A 48 -4.04 -1.46 10.92
CA THR A 48 -4.52 -0.47 11.88
C THR A 48 -3.60 0.76 11.90
N GLU A 49 -2.28 0.54 11.98
CA GLU A 49 -1.28 1.62 11.99
C GLU A 49 -1.30 2.44 10.70
N LEU A 50 -1.34 1.78 9.53
CA LEU A 50 -1.39 2.46 8.24
C LEU A 50 -2.69 3.24 8.06
N ALA A 51 -3.83 2.68 8.48
CA ALA A 51 -5.11 3.38 8.40
C ALA A 51 -5.11 4.65 9.27
N GLU A 52 -4.52 4.60 10.47
CA GLU A 52 -4.35 5.76 11.35
C GLU A 52 -3.46 6.83 10.71
N VAL A 53 -2.27 6.44 10.23
CA VAL A 53 -1.26 7.32 9.62
C VAL A 53 -1.81 8.03 8.37
N TYR A 54 -2.60 7.34 7.56
CA TYR A 54 -3.26 7.91 6.38
C TYR A 54 -4.61 8.54 6.68
N SER A 55 -5.10 8.46 7.93
CA SER A 55 -6.41 8.95 8.38
C SER A 55 -7.56 8.43 7.50
N VAL A 56 -7.50 7.13 7.18
CA VAL A 56 -8.51 6.41 6.41
C VAL A 56 -9.22 5.37 7.27
N GLU A 57 -10.32 4.85 6.75
CA GLU A 57 -11.05 3.75 7.38
C GLU A 57 -10.26 2.44 7.24
N ILE A 58 -10.16 1.67 8.32
CA ILE A 58 -9.46 0.39 8.33
C ILE A 58 -10.17 -0.58 7.37
N PRO A 59 -9.51 -1.08 6.30
CA PRO A 59 -10.08 -2.10 5.44
C PRO A 59 -10.21 -3.44 6.19
N VAL A 60 -11.17 -4.27 5.81
CA VAL A 60 -11.30 -5.61 6.41
C VAL A 60 -10.39 -6.58 5.66
N ILE A 61 -9.53 -7.31 6.38
CA ILE A 61 -8.62 -8.31 5.80
C ILE A 61 -9.22 -9.71 5.89
N THR A 62 -9.33 -10.38 4.75
CA THR A 62 -9.68 -11.81 4.64
C THR A 62 -8.55 -12.57 3.96
N ALA A 63 -7.92 -13.50 4.69
CA ALA A 63 -6.80 -14.30 4.22
C ALA A 63 -7.22 -15.73 3.84
N TRP A 64 -6.33 -16.47 3.15
CA TRP A 64 -6.54 -17.83 2.62
C TRP A 64 -7.65 -17.93 1.59
N VAL A 65 -7.80 -16.88 0.78
CA VAL A 65 -8.65 -16.93 -0.41
C VAL A 65 -7.85 -17.41 -1.63
N ARG A 66 -8.46 -17.37 -2.81
CA ARG A 66 -7.79 -17.85 -4.03
C ARG A 66 -6.71 -16.90 -4.53
N ASP A 67 -6.99 -15.60 -4.52
CA ASP A 67 -6.18 -14.57 -5.17
C ASP A 67 -6.17 -13.29 -4.32
N ASP A 68 -5.08 -12.53 -4.38
CA ASP A 68 -4.99 -11.21 -3.77
C ASP A 68 -5.86 -10.22 -4.54
N ASN A 69 -6.76 -9.51 -3.84
CA ASN A 69 -7.67 -8.58 -4.49
C ASN A 69 -8.20 -7.51 -3.52
N TYR A 70 -8.52 -6.33 -4.04
CA TYR A 70 -9.20 -5.28 -3.30
C TYR A 70 -10.62 -5.09 -3.84
N VAL A 71 -11.62 -5.27 -2.98
CA VAL A 71 -13.03 -5.09 -3.37
C VAL A 71 -13.50 -3.69 -3.01
N HIS A 72 -13.70 -2.87 -4.05
CA HIS A 72 -14.09 -1.48 -3.89
C HIS A 72 -15.39 -1.27 -3.12
N SER A 73 -16.40 -2.11 -3.31
CA SER A 73 -17.74 -1.96 -2.70
C SER A 73 -17.74 -2.21 -1.20
N THR A 74 -17.03 -3.23 -0.74
CA THR A 74 -16.95 -3.63 0.68
C THR A 74 -15.71 -3.06 1.37
N LYS A 75 -14.76 -2.50 0.60
CA LYS A 75 -13.44 -2.04 1.07
C LYS A 75 -12.62 -3.17 1.71
N GLU A 76 -12.89 -4.40 1.31
CA GLU A 76 -12.20 -5.59 1.80
C GLU A 76 -10.91 -5.83 1.02
N ILE A 77 -9.88 -6.25 1.74
CA ILE A 77 -8.63 -6.77 1.20
C ILE A 77 -8.66 -8.30 1.32
N PHE A 78 -8.63 -8.96 0.17
CA PHE A 78 -8.45 -10.39 0.05
C PHE A 78 -6.97 -10.71 -0.14
N LEU A 79 -6.49 -11.69 0.62
CA LEU A 79 -5.14 -12.22 0.52
C LEU A 79 -5.20 -13.74 0.33
N GLY A 80 -4.55 -14.23 -0.72
CA GLY A 80 -4.37 -15.66 -0.94
C GLY A 80 -3.48 -16.28 0.13
N GLU A 81 -2.39 -15.59 0.45
CA GLU A 81 -1.52 -15.88 1.60
C GLU A 81 -1.28 -14.57 2.37
N PRO A 82 -1.03 -14.61 3.68
CA PRO A 82 -0.70 -13.42 4.47
C PRO A 82 0.70 -12.92 4.09
N SER A 83 0.78 -12.27 2.93
CA SER A 83 1.98 -11.73 2.31
C SER A 83 2.02 -10.21 2.47
N LEU A 84 3.18 -9.66 2.85
CA LEU A 84 3.37 -8.23 3.07
C LEU A 84 3.27 -7.46 1.74
N GLU A 85 3.86 -7.97 0.66
CA GLU A 85 3.76 -7.35 -0.67
C GLU A 85 2.32 -7.34 -1.17
N GLY A 86 1.60 -8.46 -1.06
CA GLY A 86 0.19 -8.55 -1.44
C GLY A 86 -0.68 -7.61 -0.61
N PHE A 87 -0.47 -7.57 0.71
CA PHE A 87 -1.18 -6.64 1.58
C PHE A 87 -0.93 -5.18 1.19
N LEU A 88 0.33 -4.74 1.09
CA LEU A 88 0.66 -3.36 0.75
C LEU A 88 0.15 -2.97 -0.65
N HIS A 89 0.20 -3.89 -1.61
CA HIS A 89 -0.38 -3.69 -2.94
C HIS A 89 -1.88 -3.42 -2.84
N GLN A 90 -2.64 -4.29 -2.16
CA GLN A 90 -4.09 -4.10 -2.02
C GLN A 90 -4.46 -2.89 -1.14
N PHE A 91 -3.67 -2.62 -0.09
CA PHE A 91 -3.84 -1.43 0.74
C PHE A 91 -3.63 -0.14 -0.06
N ARG A 92 -2.69 -0.12 -1.00
CA ARG A 92 -2.52 1.03 -1.88
C ARG A 92 -3.73 1.25 -2.79
N HIS A 93 -4.41 0.19 -3.24
CA HIS A 93 -5.70 0.34 -3.93
C HIS A 93 -6.80 0.90 -3.02
N HIS A 94 -6.79 0.54 -1.73
CA HIS A 94 -7.67 1.18 -0.75
C HIS A 94 -7.42 2.69 -0.68
N LEU A 95 -6.16 3.13 -0.57
CA LEU A 95 -5.80 4.55 -0.58
C LEU A 95 -6.19 5.23 -1.90
N GLN A 96 -5.96 4.60 -3.05
CA GLN A 96 -6.36 5.14 -4.36
C GLN A 96 -7.86 5.36 -4.44
N ASN A 97 -8.62 4.44 -3.85
CA ASN A 97 -10.05 4.58 -3.78
C ASN A 97 -10.47 5.75 -2.89
N LYS A 98 -9.88 5.88 -1.70
CA LYS A 98 -10.14 7.01 -0.80
C LYS A 98 -9.77 8.35 -1.45
N ALA A 99 -8.67 8.41 -2.19
CA ALA A 99 -8.22 9.59 -2.92
C ALA A 99 -9.18 10.11 -4.01
N ARG A 100 -10.20 9.33 -4.39
CA ARG A 100 -11.29 9.79 -5.27
C ARG A 100 -12.25 10.74 -4.58
N GLU A 101 -12.32 10.69 -3.25
CA GLU A 101 -13.09 11.63 -2.47
C GLU A 101 -12.34 12.97 -2.40
N PRO A 102 -13.01 14.12 -2.59
CA PRO A 102 -12.34 15.42 -2.65
C PRO A 102 -11.46 15.76 -1.43
N GLN A 103 -11.85 15.25 -0.26
CA GLN A 103 -11.13 15.45 1.01
C GLN A 103 -9.77 14.75 1.06
N TYR A 104 -9.55 13.71 0.25
CA TYR A 104 -8.32 12.93 0.20
C TYR A 104 -7.51 13.17 -1.08
N LYS A 105 -7.73 14.29 -1.78
CA LYS A 105 -7.12 14.58 -3.08
C LYS A 105 -5.60 14.39 -3.14
N TYR A 106 -4.89 14.72 -2.06
CA TYR A 106 -3.43 14.64 -1.98
C TYR A 106 -2.92 13.39 -1.24
N LEU A 107 -3.80 12.45 -0.90
CA LEU A 107 -3.48 11.28 -0.09
C LEU A 107 -2.35 10.43 -0.69
N LEU A 108 -2.39 10.22 -2.00
CA LEU A 108 -1.41 9.38 -2.71
C LEU A 108 -0.02 10.02 -2.87
N VAL A 109 0.08 11.31 -2.55
CA VAL A 109 1.32 12.09 -2.56
C VAL A 109 1.64 12.59 -1.15
N GLU A 110 1.39 11.74 -0.16
CA GLU A 110 1.70 11.97 1.26
C GLU A 110 1.07 13.25 1.86
N ASN A 111 -0.05 13.70 1.28
CA ASN A 111 -0.72 14.97 1.60
C ASN A 111 0.11 16.23 1.31
N ASP A 112 1.10 16.18 0.43
CA ASP A 112 1.81 17.38 -0.03
C ASP A 112 0.95 18.16 -1.05
N PRO A 113 0.45 19.37 -0.71
CA PRO A 113 -0.36 20.17 -1.63
C PRO A 113 0.44 20.74 -2.82
N LYS A 114 1.78 20.74 -2.75
CA LYS A 114 2.67 21.20 -3.83
C LYS A 114 2.95 20.09 -4.84
N ALA A 115 2.76 18.83 -4.45
CA ALA A 115 2.95 17.69 -5.33
C ALA A 115 1.82 17.61 -6.37
N ASP A 116 2.16 17.14 -7.57
CA ASP A 116 1.17 16.82 -8.58
C ASP A 116 0.45 15.51 -8.21
N TYR A 117 -0.77 15.62 -7.70
CA TYR A 117 -1.63 14.49 -7.31
C TYR A 117 -1.91 13.50 -8.45
N ARG A 118 -1.56 13.83 -9.71
CA ARG A 118 -1.69 12.94 -10.87
C ARG A 118 -0.50 12.01 -11.08
N ILE A 119 0.63 12.22 -10.37
CA ILE A 119 1.83 11.39 -10.47
C ILE A 119 1.51 9.88 -10.43
N PRO A 120 0.67 9.38 -9.50
CA PRO A 120 0.23 7.98 -9.45
C PRO A 120 -0.37 7.41 -10.75
N TYR A 121 -0.89 8.25 -11.63
CA TYR A 121 -1.60 7.83 -12.85
C TYR A 121 -0.89 8.24 -14.15
N LYS A 122 0.28 8.85 -14.06
CA LYS A 122 1.10 9.23 -15.22
C LYS A 122 1.94 8.05 -15.71
N ASP A 123 2.04 7.92 -17.03
CA ASP A 123 2.93 6.97 -17.73
C ASP A 123 2.76 5.49 -17.36
N CYS A 124 1.53 5.10 -16.95
CA CYS A 124 1.15 3.74 -16.61
C CYS A 124 1.11 2.80 -17.83
N VAL A 125 1.69 1.61 -17.68
CA VAL A 125 1.67 0.50 -18.64
C VAL A 125 0.35 -0.27 -18.52
N TYR A 126 -0.09 -0.57 -17.28
CA TYR A 126 -1.38 -1.18 -17.03
C TYR A 126 -2.47 -0.11 -16.98
N ARG A 127 -3.46 -0.25 -17.85
CA ARG A 127 -4.63 0.64 -17.88
C ARG A 127 -5.66 0.31 -16.79
N MET A 128 -5.50 -0.81 -16.09
CA MET A 128 -6.27 -1.05 -14.87
C MET A 128 -5.89 0.00 -13.84
N TYR A 129 -6.91 0.61 -13.24
CA TYR A 129 -6.78 1.88 -12.53
C TYR A 129 -5.76 1.80 -11.38
N GLY A 130 -4.61 2.46 -11.54
CA GLY A 130 -3.61 2.61 -10.48
C GLY A 130 -2.75 1.38 -10.20
N GLU A 131 -2.80 0.32 -11.01
CA GLU A 131 -2.04 -0.93 -10.77
C GLU A 131 -0.52 -0.70 -10.71
N ASP A 132 0.02 0.09 -11.65
CA ASP A 132 1.45 0.42 -11.66
C ASP A 132 1.88 1.23 -10.43
N ASP A 133 1.03 2.16 -9.98
CA ASP A 133 1.29 2.90 -8.74
C ASP A 133 1.26 1.96 -7.53
N ALA A 134 0.28 1.08 -7.46
CA ALA A 134 0.09 0.22 -6.32
C ALA A 134 1.26 -0.76 -6.14
N ARG A 135 1.69 -1.39 -7.24
CA ARG A 135 2.88 -2.25 -7.26
C ARG A 135 4.16 -1.48 -6.97
N ALA A 136 4.37 -0.32 -7.60
CA ALA A 136 5.59 0.46 -7.40
C ALA A 136 5.70 0.98 -5.96
N TRP A 137 4.59 1.44 -5.39
CA TRP A 137 4.54 1.92 -4.02
C TRP A 137 4.82 0.79 -3.03
N ALA A 138 4.17 -0.37 -3.17
CA ALA A 138 4.37 -1.51 -2.28
C ALA A 138 5.84 -1.97 -2.27
N ARG A 139 6.46 -2.09 -3.46
CA ARG A 139 7.87 -2.46 -3.58
C ARG A 139 8.80 -1.41 -3.00
N MET A 140 8.57 -0.12 -3.29
CA MET A 140 9.36 0.97 -2.74
C MET A 140 9.33 0.96 -1.21
N VAL A 141 8.16 0.79 -0.60
CA VAL A 141 8.02 0.73 0.87
C VAL A 141 8.78 -0.45 1.45
N ILE A 142 8.67 -1.65 0.86
CA ILE A 142 9.39 -2.84 1.33
C ILE A 142 10.91 -2.68 1.21
N GLU A 143 11.39 -2.11 0.10
CA GLU A 143 12.82 -1.91 -0.16
C GLU A 143 13.44 -0.87 0.78
N LEU A 144 12.70 0.19 1.13
CA LEU A 144 13.19 1.23 2.03
C LEU A 144 13.05 0.87 3.52
N ALA A 145 12.10 -0.01 3.87
CA ALA A 145 11.87 -0.46 5.24
C ALA A 145 12.68 -1.71 5.64
N SER A 146 13.26 -2.43 4.67
CA SER A 146 14.06 -3.65 4.89
C SER A 146 15.51 -3.36 5.25
#